data_AF-A0A507C0S3-F1
#
_entry.id   AF-A0A507C0S3-F1
#
_cell.length_a   1.000
_cell.length_b   1.000
_cell.length_c   1.000
_cell.angle_alpha   90.00
_cell.angle_beta   90.00
_cell.angle_gamma   90.00
#
_symmetry.space_group_name_H-M   'P 1'
#
loop_
_entity.id
_entity.type
_entity.pdbx_description
1 polymer ?
#
loop_
_entity_poly.entity_id
_entity_poly.type
_entity_poly.pdbx_seq_one_letter_code
_entity_poly.pdbx_strand_id
1 'polypeptide(L)'
;MITFIVRVLTDIPLAGAPLSRMNPDSAVHLESNIPDDELNECSDTILPSASPSMIKTYLPRTTGLILFNPTFLSFKRSTEVLSALISSLPWQCKDIKMFGKDVKEPRLTVWMGDSSASYKYSGVLLQPTPWTPLVISLKEQIEAETGARFNSVLCNYYRDGNDYMGYHSDDEKELGPNSIIASLSIGAERRFIFKAREGVKTPRNLKAGDKRSFEYKLSSGSLLVMAGATQKFWKHSIPKQRGVTGRINLTFRLINK
;
A
#
# COMPACT_ATOMS: atom_id res chain seq x y z
N MET A 1 -54.69 34.07 12.37
CA MET A 1 -53.35 33.93 11.78
C MET A 1 -52.37 34.44 12.80
N ILE A 2 -51.69 33.54 13.51
CA ILE A 2 -50.98 33.85 14.76
C ILE A 2 -49.48 33.69 14.52
N THR A 3 -48.76 34.79 14.74
CA THR A 3 -47.31 34.86 14.90
C THR A 3 -46.90 34.22 16.23
N PHE A 4 -45.87 33.38 16.25
CA PHE A 4 -45.15 33.04 17.48
C PHE A 4 -43.64 33.17 17.32
N ILE A 5 -43.08 33.77 18.36
CA ILE A 5 -41.68 34.14 18.59
C ILE A 5 -40.94 32.98 19.28
N VAL A 6 -39.68 32.81 18.86
CA VAL A 6 -38.46 32.24 19.49
C VAL A 6 -38.59 31.50 20.84
N ARG A 7 -37.93 30.33 20.92
CA ARG A 7 -37.29 29.88 22.16
C ARG A 7 -35.97 29.13 21.91
N VAL A 8 -34.88 29.76 22.33
CA VAL A 8 -33.60 29.10 22.65
C VAL A 8 -33.80 28.39 23.99
N LEU A 9 -33.38 27.13 24.08
CA LEU A 9 -33.20 26.43 25.36
C LEU A 9 -31.82 25.78 25.38
N THR A 10 -31.09 26.12 26.44
CA THR A 10 -29.81 25.60 26.88
C THR A 10 -29.98 24.30 27.69
N ASP A 11 -28.89 23.52 27.72
CA ASP A 11 -28.42 22.56 28.74
C ASP A 11 -29.01 21.14 28.94
N ILE A 12 -28.17 20.14 28.57
CA ILE A 12 -27.64 18.97 29.37
C ILE A 12 -28.64 17.82 29.70
N PRO A 13 -28.32 16.50 29.47
CA PRO A 13 -27.14 15.86 30.05
C PRO A 13 -26.30 14.88 29.21
N LEU A 14 -25.03 14.84 29.62
CA LEU A 14 -24.06 13.76 29.45
C LEU A 14 -24.61 12.43 29.98
N ALA A 15 -24.80 11.46 29.09
CA ALA A 15 -24.75 10.03 29.35
C ALA A 15 -24.23 9.39 28.05
N GLY A 16 -22.99 8.91 28.00
CA GLY A 16 -22.69 7.59 28.54
C GLY A 16 -22.92 6.50 27.49
N ALA A 17 -22.38 6.66 26.28
CA ALA A 17 -22.22 5.56 25.33
C ALA A 17 -20.74 5.13 25.35
N PRO A 18 -20.42 3.86 25.60
CA PRO A 18 -19.04 3.42 25.69
C PRO A 18 -18.38 3.59 24.33
N LEU A 19 -17.30 4.37 24.29
CA LEU A 19 -16.26 4.24 23.29
C LEU A 19 -15.88 2.76 23.27
N SER A 20 -16.32 2.03 22.24
CA SER A 20 -15.79 0.70 21.97
C SER A 20 -14.29 0.90 21.76
N ARG A 21 -13.52 0.54 22.79
CA ARG A 21 -12.07 0.46 22.73
C ARG A 21 -11.75 -0.32 21.46
N MET A 22 -11.15 0.34 20.47
CA MET A 22 -10.39 -0.36 19.45
C MET A 22 -9.39 -1.20 20.23
N ASN A 23 -9.56 -2.52 20.16
CA ASN A 23 -8.62 -3.44 20.77
C ASN A 23 -7.29 -3.31 20.01
N PRO A 24 -6.21 -2.83 20.65
CA PRO A 24 -4.89 -2.76 20.01
C PRO A 24 -4.39 -4.16 19.59
N ASP A 25 -4.97 -5.22 20.15
CA ASP A 25 -4.57 -6.61 19.94
C ASP A 25 -5.11 -7.27 18.66
N SER A 26 -5.60 -6.49 17.69
CA SER A 26 -5.97 -7.04 16.36
C SER A 26 -4.79 -7.09 15.38
N ALA A 27 -3.63 -6.53 15.75
CA ALA A 27 -2.36 -6.94 15.19
C ALA A 27 -1.96 -8.25 15.86
N VAL A 28 -2.00 -9.35 15.12
CA VAL A 28 -1.45 -10.63 15.59
C VAL A 28 0.03 -10.41 15.86
N HIS A 29 0.42 -10.26 17.13
CA HIS A 29 1.80 -10.37 17.57
C HIS A 29 2.22 -11.84 17.37
N LEU A 30 2.76 -12.13 16.20
CA LEU A 30 3.56 -13.34 16.00
C LEU A 30 4.92 -13.07 16.64
N GLU A 31 5.09 -13.46 17.90
CA GLU A 31 6.43 -13.58 18.49
C GLU A 31 7.25 -14.53 17.62
N SER A 32 8.30 -14.00 17.01
CA SER A 32 9.17 -14.72 16.09
C SER A 32 10.28 -15.39 16.90
N ASN A 33 10.03 -16.61 17.39
CA ASN A 33 11.10 -17.52 17.78
C ASN A 33 11.78 -18.06 16.51
N ILE A 34 12.63 -17.24 15.90
CA ILE A 34 13.53 -17.64 14.80
C ILE A 34 14.86 -18.05 15.45
N PRO A 35 15.37 -19.28 15.22
CA PRO A 35 16.72 -19.66 15.64
C PRO A 35 17.77 -18.74 15.02
N ASP A 36 18.78 -18.32 15.79
CA ASP A 36 19.81 -17.34 15.39
C ASP A 36 20.53 -17.69 14.08
N ASP A 37 20.56 -18.97 13.71
CA ASP A 37 21.29 -19.47 12.54
C ASP A 37 20.60 -19.11 11.19
N GLU A 38 19.29 -18.82 11.17
CA GLU A 38 18.55 -18.37 9.96
C GLU A 38 18.52 -16.83 9.81
N LEU A 39 18.97 -16.07 10.81
CA LEU A 39 19.08 -14.61 10.75
C LEU A 39 20.32 -14.14 9.98
N ASN A 40 21.29 -15.01 9.71
CA ASN A 40 22.56 -14.65 9.08
C ASN A 40 22.46 -14.35 7.57
N GLU A 41 21.34 -14.64 6.90
CA GLU A 41 21.04 -14.11 5.56
C GLU A 41 20.21 -12.80 5.58
N CYS A 42 19.88 -12.29 6.77
CA CYS A 42 19.00 -11.13 6.96
C CYS A 42 19.75 -9.79 7.00
N SER A 43 21.08 -9.78 6.88
CA SER A 43 21.92 -8.60 7.12
C SER A 43 21.82 -7.51 6.05
N ASP A 44 21.46 -7.85 4.82
CA ASP A 44 21.75 -6.95 3.68
C ASP A 44 20.56 -6.11 3.21
N THR A 45 19.41 -6.11 3.90
CA THR A 45 18.27 -5.26 3.51
C THR A 45 17.45 -4.76 4.70
N ILE A 46 18.12 -4.41 5.79
CA ILE A 46 17.50 -3.57 6.82
C ILE A 46 17.54 -2.13 6.33
N LEU A 47 16.36 -1.52 6.16
CA LEU A 47 16.23 -0.08 5.88
C LEU A 47 16.99 0.70 6.97
N PRO A 48 18.13 1.36 6.65
CA PRO A 48 19.05 1.87 7.67
C PRO A 48 18.45 2.96 8.56
N SER A 49 17.36 3.60 8.13
CA SER A 49 16.79 4.77 8.82
C SER A 49 15.27 4.86 8.77
N ALA A 50 14.55 3.74 8.64
CA ALA A 50 13.09 3.78 8.75
C ALA A 50 12.67 4.34 10.12
N SER A 51 11.78 5.34 10.11
CA SER A 51 11.32 6.06 11.29
C SER A 51 10.74 5.11 12.36
N PRO A 52 10.92 5.40 13.67
CA PRO A 52 10.31 4.64 14.75
C PRO A 52 8.77 4.55 14.70
N SER A 53 8.11 5.46 13.98
CA SER A 53 6.65 5.42 13.74
C SER A 53 6.18 4.24 12.89
N MET A 54 7.10 3.57 12.18
CA MET A 54 6.78 2.44 11.31
C MET A 54 6.70 1.14 12.13
N ILE A 55 5.52 0.53 12.16
CA ILE A 55 5.32 -0.80 12.73
C ILE A 55 6.03 -1.83 11.85
N LYS A 56 6.94 -2.62 12.44
CA LYS A 56 7.71 -3.63 11.72
C LYS A 56 7.08 -5.01 11.87
N THR A 57 6.93 -5.73 10.76
CA THR A 57 6.41 -7.10 10.76
C THR A 57 7.26 -7.97 9.84
N TYR A 58 7.97 -8.93 10.41
CA TYR A 58 8.69 -9.96 9.65
C TYR A 58 7.74 -11.05 9.19
N LEU A 59 7.86 -11.45 7.93
CA LEU A 59 7.00 -12.45 7.34
C LEU A 59 7.51 -13.86 7.69
N PRO A 60 6.62 -14.77 8.16
CA PRO A 60 7.05 -16.04 8.71
C PRO A 60 7.99 -16.85 7.81
N ARG A 61 9.12 -17.31 8.37
CA ARG A 61 10.12 -18.18 7.72
C ARG A 61 10.68 -17.62 6.41
N THR A 62 10.67 -16.30 6.27
CA THR A 62 11.25 -15.58 5.15
C THR A 62 11.97 -14.35 5.68
N THR A 63 12.98 -13.86 4.96
CA THR A 63 13.56 -12.53 5.20
C THR A 63 12.67 -11.41 4.62
N GLY A 64 11.36 -11.66 4.46
CA GLY A 64 10.38 -10.67 4.03
C GLY A 64 10.01 -9.72 5.17
N LEU A 65 9.93 -8.43 4.87
CA LEU A 65 9.63 -7.39 5.85
C LEU A 65 8.51 -6.48 5.34
N ILE A 66 7.51 -6.25 6.20
CA ILE A 66 6.52 -5.20 6.03
C ILE A 66 6.77 -4.12 7.07
N LEU A 67 6.81 -2.87 6.63
CA LEU A 67 6.73 -1.71 7.51
C LEU A 67 5.39 -1.00 7.27
N PHE A 68 4.71 -0.58 8.34
CA PHE A 68 3.41 0.07 8.22
C PHE A 68 3.26 1.26 9.14
N ASN A 69 2.88 2.41 8.58
CA ASN A 69 2.47 3.60 9.32
C ASN A 69 1.03 3.97 8.92
N PRO A 70 0.02 3.73 9.79
CA PRO A 70 -1.38 3.99 9.47
C PRO A 70 -1.74 5.47 9.43
N THR A 71 -0.87 6.34 9.95
CA THR A 71 -1.12 7.79 10.12
C THR A 71 -0.04 8.64 9.46
N PHE A 72 0.60 8.13 8.40
CA PHE A 72 1.69 8.82 7.71
C PHE A 72 1.27 10.20 7.18
N LEU A 73 0.10 10.30 6.55
CA LEU A 73 -0.54 11.58 6.27
C LEU A 73 -1.74 11.81 7.19
N SER A 74 -1.92 13.06 7.63
CA SER A 74 -3.14 13.46 8.33
C SER A 74 -4.37 13.33 7.42
N PHE A 75 -5.55 13.21 8.02
CA PHE A 75 -6.81 13.14 7.27
C PHE A 75 -7.03 14.35 6.36
N LYS A 76 -6.75 15.56 6.87
CA LYS A 76 -6.84 16.81 6.11
C LYS A 76 -5.92 16.77 4.89
N ARG A 77 -4.64 16.43 5.10
CA ARG A 77 -3.65 16.36 4.02
C ARG A 77 -4.04 15.30 2.98
N SER A 78 -4.48 14.14 3.43
CA SER A 78 -4.93 13.05 2.56
C SER A 78 -6.10 13.48 1.67
N THR A 79 -7.05 14.26 2.20
CA THR A 79 -8.20 14.76 1.44
C THR A 79 -7.79 15.77 0.37
N GLU A 80 -6.90 16.71 0.71
CA GLU A 80 -6.34 17.68 -0.24
C GLU A 80 -5.57 16.97 -1.37
N VAL A 81 -4.71 16.01 -1.02
CA VAL A 81 -3.92 15.24 -1.97
C VAL A 81 -4.82 14.42 -2.90
N LEU A 82 -5.87 13.79 -2.36
CA LEU A 82 -6.82 13.01 -3.18
C LEU A 82 -7.44 13.87 -4.28
N SER A 83 -8.01 15.02 -3.90
CA SER A 83 -8.66 15.95 -4.82
C SER A 83 -7.68 16.48 -5.88
N ALA A 84 -6.46 16.83 -5.46
CA ALA A 84 -5.42 17.31 -6.36
C ALA A 84 -4.96 16.23 -7.36
N LEU A 85 -4.75 14.98 -6.92
CA LEU A 85 -4.32 13.90 -7.81
C LEU A 85 -5.41 13.50 -8.81
N ILE A 86 -6.67 13.46 -8.39
CA ILE A 86 -7.80 13.15 -9.30
C ILE A 86 -7.89 14.19 -10.42
N SER A 87 -7.74 15.47 -10.09
CA SER A 87 -7.90 16.57 -11.05
C SER A 87 -6.68 16.83 -11.94
N SER A 88 -5.46 16.54 -11.45
CA SER A 88 -4.23 16.94 -12.15
C SER A 88 -3.53 15.82 -12.93
N LEU A 89 -3.72 14.55 -12.57
CA LEU A 89 -3.01 13.47 -13.23
C LEU A 89 -3.72 13.00 -14.52
N PRO A 90 -2.97 12.69 -15.60
CA PRO A 90 -3.54 12.25 -16.87
C PRO A 90 -3.92 10.75 -16.80
N TRP A 91 -4.96 10.42 -16.03
CA TRP A 91 -5.39 9.04 -15.79
C TRP A 91 -5.74 8.29 -17.08
N GLN A 92 -5.20 7.08 -17.23
CA GLN A 92 -5.46 6.22 -18.39
C GLN A 92 -6.02 4.87 -17.97
N CYS A 93 -6.93 4.32 -18.77
CA CYS A 93 -7.36 2.93 -18.64
C CYS A 93 -6.66 2.11 -19.74
N LYS A 94 -5.66 1.32 -19.34
CA LYS A 94 -4.85 0.54 -20.28
C LYS A 94 -5.56 -0.74 -20.70
N ASP A 95 -5.26 -1.18 -21.92
CA ASP A 95 -5.61 -2.53 -22.37
C ASP A 95 -4.54 -3.52 -21.90
N ILE A 96 -4.97 -4.61 -21.30
CA ILE A 96 -4.11 -5.70 -20.83
C ILE A 96 -4.55 -7.01 -21.47
N LYS A 97 -3.59 -7.92 -21.71
CA LYS A 97 -3.91 -9.29 -22.13
C LYS A 97 -4.20 -10.16 -20.92
N MET A 98 -5.41 -10.70 -20.85
CA MET A 98 -5.82 -11.67 -19.83
C MET A 98 -6.36 -12.93 -20.52
N PHE A 99 -5.72 -14.07 -20.28
CA PHE A 99 -6.06 -15.35 -20.94
C PHE A 99 -6.13 -15.25 -22.48
N GLY A 100 -5.21 -14.49 -23.08
CA GLY A 100 -5.16 -14.26 -24.53
C GLY A 100 -6.15 -13.24 -25.08
N LYS A 101 -7.03 -12.67 -24.25
CA LYS A 101 -8.00 -11.63 -24.64
C LYS A 101 -7.56 -10.26 -24.16
N ASP A 102 -7.75 -9.24 -25.00
CA ASP A 102 -7.55 -7.85 -24.60
C ASP A 102 -8.73 -7.40 -23.74
N VAL A 103 -8.45 -6.99 -22.50
CA VAL A 103 -9.44 -6.49 -21.54
C VAL A 103 -8.94 -5.17 -20.97
N LYS A 104 -9.88 -4.30 -20.59
CA LYS A 104 -9.54 -3.08 -19.87
C LYS A 104 -9.04 -3.42 -18.47
N GLU A 105 -7.94 -2.80 -18.09
CA GLU A 105 -7.43 -2.87 -16.73
C GLU A 105 -8.51 -2.34 -15.76
N PRO A 106 -8.83 -3.08 -14.67
CA PRO A 106 -9.90 -2.70 -13.75
C PRO A 106 -9.42 -1.65 -12.74
N ARG A 107 -8.80 -0.57 -13.25
CA ARG A 107 -8.35 0.65 -12.57
C ARG A 107 -7.76 1.62 -13.59
N LEU A 108 -7.63 2.89 -13.21
CA LEU A 108 -6.89 3.88 -13.99
C LEU A 108 -5.44 3.95 -13.49
N THR A 109 -4.49 4.15 -14.39
CA THR A 109 -3.08 4.23 -14.04
C THR A 109 -2.38 5.43 -14.67
N VAL A 110 -1.36 5.93 -13.96
CA VAL A 110 -0.35 6.86 -14.48
C VAL A 110 1.00 6.37 -13.97
N TRP A 111 1.95 6.20 -14.87
CA TRP A 111 3.33 5.86 -14.49
C TRP A 111 4.18 7.12 -14.59
N MET A 112 4.83 7.50 -13.49
CA MET A 112 5.67 8.68 -13.41
C MET A 112 7.06 8.31 -12.88
N GLY A 113 8.06 9.13 -13.19
CA GLY A 113 9.43 8.75 -12.89
C GLY A 113 10.45 9.70 -13.47
N ASP A 114 11.70 9.47 -13.08
CA ASP A 114 12.86 10.08 -13.71
C ASP A 114 12.94 9.60 -15.16
N SER A 115 13.49 10.43 -16.06
CA SER A 115 13.72 10.03 -17.45
C SER A 115 14.64 8.80 -17.58
N SER A 116 15.50 8.59 -16.57
CA SER A 116 16.39 7.44 -16.46
C SER A 116 15.69 6.14 -16.03
N ALA A 117 14.47 6.21 -15.46
CA ALA A 117 13.68 5.06 -15.03
C ALA A 117 12.92 4.36 -16.18
N SER A 118 13.36 4.58 -17.42
CA SER A 118 12.78 3.98 -18.61
C SER A 118 13.24 2.53 -18.81
N TYR A 119 12.33 1.67 -19.26
CA TYR A 119 12.63 0.28 -19.59
C TYR A 119 12.01 -0.13 -20.93
N LYS A 120 12.54 -1.21 -21.52
CA LYS A 120 12.07 -1.73 -22.80
C LYS A 120 11.07 -2.85 -22.57
N TYR A 121 9.84 -2.67 -23.05
CA TYR A 121 8.83 -3.73 -23.09
C TYR A 121 8.50 -4.05 -24.55
N SER A 122 8.68 -5.32 -24.94
CA SER A 122 8.42 -5.80 -26.32
C SER A 122 9.13 -4.97 -27.40
N GLY A 123 10.38 -4.54 -27.12
CA GLY A 123 11.17 -3.71 -28.04
C GLY A 123 10.83 -2.21 -28.05
N VAL A 124 9.72 -1.81 -27.42
CA VAL A 124 9.32 -0.39 -27.29
C VAL A 124 9.87 0.17 -25.99
N LEU A 125 10.52 1.33 -26.08
CA LEU A 125 10.96 2.08 -24.90
C LEU A 125 9.75 2.74 -24.23
N LEU A 126 9.42 2.31 -23.03
CA LEU A 126 8.40 2.96 -22.22
C LEU A 126 9.07 4.09 -21.42
N GLN A 127 8.58 5.31 -21.61
CA GLN A 127 9.01 6.49 -20.86
C GLN A 127 7.95 6.85 -19.82
N PRO A 128 8.35 7.11 -18.56
CA PRO A 128 7.42 7.57 -17.55
C PRO A 128 6.98 9.01 -17.83
N THR A 129 5.76 9.35 -17.41
CA THR A 129 5.32 10.74 -17.35
C THR A 129 6.20 11.52 -16.37
N PRO A 130 6.61 12.77 -16.69
CA PRO A 130 7.39 13.58 -15.75
C PRO A 130 6.67 13.74 -14.41
N TRP A 131 7.45 13.83 -13.33
CA TRP A 131 6.93 14.10 -11.99
C TRP A 131 6.11 15.41 -11.92
N THR A 132 5.04 15.41 -11.12
CA THR A 132 4.40 16.66 -10.69
C THR A 132 4.98 17.12 -9.35
N PRO A 133 4.96 18.43 -9.03
CA PRO A 133 5.46 18.93 -7.76
C PRO A 133 4.82 18.25 -6.53
N LEU A 134 3.52 17.93 -6.62
CA LEU A 134 2.81 17.22 -5.57
C LEU A 134 3.39 15.81 -5.34
N VAL A 135 3.62 15.06 -6.42
CA VAL A 135 4.15 13.69 -6.32
C VAL A 135 5.61 13.70 -5.86
N ILE A 136 6.42 14.69 -6.25
CA ILE A 136 7.79 14.89 -5.72
C ILE A 136 7.73 15.12 -4.21
N SER A 137 6.88 16.03 -3.74
CA SER A 137 6.75 16.32 -2.30
C SER A 137 6.34 15.08 -1.49
N LEU A 138 5.48 14.22 -2.03
CA LEU A 138 5.12 12.95 -1.39
C LEU A 138 6.29 11.97 -1.41
N LYS A 139 7.03 11.88 -2.52
CA LYS A 139 8.23 11.05 -2.65
C LYS A 139 9.26 11.43 -1.59
N GLU A 140 9.58 12.71 -1.45
CA GLU A 140 10.56 13.21 -0.48
C GLU A 140 10.18 12.90 0.97
N GLN A 141 8.89 13.04 1.33
CA GLN A 141 8.39 12.65 2.65
C GLN A 141 8.52 11.15 2.90
N ILE A 142 8.24 10.31 1.89
CA ILE A 142 8.40 8.86 1.99
C ILE A 142 9.89 8.47 2.08
N GLU A 143 10.76 9.11 1.29
CA GLU A 143 12.21 8.89 1.36
C GLU A 143 12.75 9.27 2.75
N ALA A 144 12.26 10.36 3.34
CA ALA A 144 12.60 10.76 4.71
C ALA A 144 12.09 9.77 5.78
N GLU A 145 10.84 9.30 5.67
CA GLU A 145 10.24 8.35 6.63
C GLU A 145 10.89 6.95 6.55
N THR A 146 11.32 6.53 5.36
CA THR A 146 11.79 5.16 5.11
C THR A 146 13.30 5.03 5.04
N GLY A 147 14.03 6.09 4.70
CA GLY A 147 15.45 6.03 4.34
C GLY A 147 15.75 5.47 2.95
N ALA A 148 14.72 5.05 2.21
CA ALA A 148 14.88 4.50 0.87
C ALA A 148 14.92 5.61 -0.17
N ARG A 149 15.35 5.27 -1.39
CA ARG A 149 15.33 6.14 -2.57
C ARG A 149 14.38 5.58 -3.61
N PHE A 150 13.68 6.47 -4.31
CA PHE A 150 12.75 6.11 -5.38
C PHE A 150 12.97 7.02 -6.59
N ASN A 151 12.91 6.42 -7.79
CA ASN A 151 13.00 7.12 -9.08
C ASN A 151 11.77 6.86 -9.96
N SER A 152 10.77 6.13 -9.46
CA SER A 152 9.54 5.83 -10.18
C SER A 152 8.34 5.66 -9.24
N VAL A 153 7.14 5.98 -9.73
CA VAL A 153 5.87 5.69 -9.09
C VAL A 153 4.85 5.17 -10.09
N LEU A 154 4.11 4.13 -9.72
CA LEU A 154 2.87 3.74 -10.39
C LEU A 154 1.67 4.24 -9.58
N CYS A 155 1.00 5.26 -10.11
CA CYS A 155 -0.25 5.76 -9.59
C CYS A 155 -1.38 4.84 -10.05
N ASN A 156 -2.19 4.35 -9.13
CA ASN A 156 -3.35 3.51 -9.39
C ASN A 156 -4.58 4.18 -8.79
N TYR A 157 -5.58 4.50 -9.61
CA TYR A 157 -6.87 5.01 -9.16
C TYR A 157 -7.95 3.93 -9.33
N TYR A 158 -8.39 3.39 -8.19
CA TYR A 158 -9.53 2.50 -8.08
C TYR A 158 -10.76 3.38 -7.91
N ARG A 159 -11.61 3.47 -8.92
CA ARG A 159 -12.76 4.41 -8.94
C ARG A 159 -13.82 4.02 -7.91
N ASP A 160 -13.94 2.73 -7.65
CA ASP A 160 -14.86 2.16 -6.68
C ASP A 160 -14.39 0.77 -6.22
N GLY A 161 -15.29 0.07 -5.53
CA GLY A 161 -15.15 -1.31 -5.10
C GLY A 161 -15.08 -2.38 -6.19
N ASN A 162 -15.42 -2.07 -7.44
CA ASN A 162 -15.37 -3.00 -8.57
C ASN A 162 -13.99 -3.06 -9.20
N ASP A 163 -13.24 -1.96 -9.14
CA ASP A 163 -11.82 -1.90 -9.52
C ASP A 163 -10.98 -2.72 -8.53
N TYR A 164 -10.01 -3.49 -9.04
CA TYR A 164 -9.25 -4.46 -8.25
C TYR A 164 -7.85 -4.73 -8.81
N MET A 165 -7.06 -5.46 -8.03
CA MET A 165 -5.79 -6.01 -8.47
C MET A 165 -5.66 -7.45 -7.97
N GLY A 166 -5.49 -8.39 -8.89
CA GLY A 166 -5.34 -9.82 -8.59
C GLY A 166 -4.04 -10.11 -7.83
N TYR A 167 -3.89 -11.36 -7.39
CA TYR A 167 -2.64 -11.79 -6.74
C TYR A 167 -1.45 -11.70 -7.69
N HIS A 168 -0.47 -10.87 -7.32
CA HIS A 168 0.79 -10.68 -8.03
C HIS A 168 1.93 -10.43 -7.05
N SER A 169 3.16 -10.45 -7.52
CA SER A 169 4.30 -9.87 -6.81
C SER A 169 4.93 -8.84 -7.75
N ASP A 170 5.59 -7.85 -7.18
CA ASP A 170 6.41 -6.92 -7.95
C ASP A 170 7.80 -7.56 -8.12
N ASP A 171 7.91 -8.46 -9.09
CA ASP A 171 9.14 -9.24 -9.37
C ASP A 171 9.72 -8.95 -10.77
N GLU A 172 9.45 -7.74 -11.28
CA GLU A 172 10.10 -7.22 -12.49
C GLU A 172 11.62 -7.19 -12.31
N LYS A 173 12.36 -7.63 -13.34
CA LYS A 173 13.83 -7.78 -13.29
C LYS A 173 14.51 -6.45 -13.00
N GLU A 174 13.93 -5.37 -13.51
CA GLU A 174 14.38 -3.99 -13.37
C GLU A 174 14.35 -3.52 -11.91
N LEU A 175 13.58 -4.15 -11.01
CA LEU A 175 13.57 -3.80 -9.59
C LEU A 175 14.77 -4.37 -8.83
N GLY A 176 15.47 -5.35 -9.41
CA GLY A 176 16.55 -6.07 -8.74
C GLY A 176 16.06 -6.95 -7.59
N PRO A 177 16.98 -7.71 -6.95
CA PRO A 177 16.64 -8.54 -5.80
C PRO A 177 16.30 -7.68 -4.58
N ASN A 178 15.35 -8.17 -3.77
CA ASN A 178 14.95 -7.56 -2.49
C ASN A 178 14.58 -6.06 -2.58
N SER A 179 13.97 -5.65 -3.70
CA SER A 179 13.57 -4.26 -3.93
C SER A 179 12.67 -3.71 -2.83
N ILE A 180 12.93 -2.47 -2.41
CA ILE A 180 12.06 -1.73 -1.48
C ILE A 180 10.95 -1.06 -2.27
N ILE A 181 9.70 -1.30 -1.86
CA ILE A 181 8.51 -0.77 -2.50
C ILE A 181 7.66 -0.05 -1.46
N ALA A 182 7.42 1.24 -1.66
CA ALA A 182 6.61 2.06 -0.76
C ALA A 182 5.23 2.33 -1.39
N SER A 183 4.16 2.06 -0.63
CA SER A 183 2.78 2.12 -1.07
C SER A 183 1.98 3.09 -0.22
N LEU A 184 1.75 4.30 -0.73
CA LEU A 184 0.92 5.32 -0.08
C LEU A 184 -0.53 5.19 -0.56
N SER A 185 -1.46 5.03 0.39
CA SER A 185 -2.90 4.88 0.12
C SER A 185 -3.67 6.13 0.52
N ILE A 186 -4.55 6.63 -0.36
CA ILE A 186 -5.31 7.87 -0.13
C ILE A 186 -6.75 7.67 -0.63
N GLY A 187 -7.74 8.09 0.16
CA GLY A 187 -9.15 7.91 -0.15
C GLY A 187 -9.75 6.70 0.58
N ALA A 188 -10.66 5.98 -0.08
CA ALA A 188 -11.40 4.90 0.56
C ALA A 188 -10.49 3.77 1.05
N GLU A 189 -10.79 3.24 2.25
CA GLU A 189 -10.07 2.10 2.81
C GLU A 189 -10.27 0.84 1.95
N ARG A 190 -9.18 0.12 1.69
CA ARG A 190 -9.23 -1.17 0.99
C ARG A 190 -8.41 -2.22 1.72
N ARG A 191 -8.89 -3.46 1.65
CA ARG A 191 -8.12 -4.64 2.08
C ARG A 191 -6.94 -4.85 1.13
N PHE A 192 -5.76 -5.08 1.70
CA PHE A 192 -4.55 -5.47 1.00
C PHE A 192 -4.13 -6.84 1.53
N ILE A 193 -4.31 -7.88 0.71
CA ILE A 193 -4.18 -9.27 1.14
C ILE A 193 -2.88 -9.85 0.62
N PHE A 194 -2.03 -10.30 1.53
CA PHE A 194 -0.85 -11.10 1.22
C PHE A 194 -1.22 -12.59 1.21
N LYS A 195 -0.59 -13.36 0.32
CA LYS A 195 -0.69 -14.81 0.24
C LYS A 195 0.67 -15.42 -0.06
N ALA A 196 1.11 -16.39 0.73
CA ALA A 196 2.36 -17.10 0.47
C ALA A 196 2.30 -17.82 -0.89
N ARG A 197 3.41 -17.80 -1.64
CA ARG A 197 3.55 -18.58 -2.87
C ARG A 197 3.50 -20.08 -2.56
N GLU A 198 3.15 -20.88 -3.57
CA GLU A 198 3.15 -22.33 -3.44
C GLU A 198 4.56 -22.85 -3.08
N GLY A 199 4.62 -23.89 -2.25
CA GLY A 199 5.89 -24.46 -1.79
C GLY A 199 6.58 -23.73 -0.63
N VAL A 200 6.17 -22.51 -0.27
CA VAL A 200 6.70 -21.82 0.92
C VAL A 200 6.17 -22.49 2.19
N LYS A 201 7.09 -23.07 2.99
CA LYS A 201 6.75 -23.72 4.26
C LYS A 201 6.36 -22.67 5.29
N THR A 202 5.08 -22.57 5.62
CA THR A 202 4.61 -21.74 6.75
C THR A 202 4.92 -22.42 8.10
N PRO A 203 4.89 -21.72 9.25
CA PRO A 203 5.25 -22.30 10.55
C PRO A 203 4.55 -23.64 10.87
N ARG A 204 5.30 -24.58 11.46
CA ARG A 204 4.82 -25.94 11.83
C ARG A 204 3.71 -25.92 12.91
N ASN A 205 3.60 -24.83 13.67
CA ASN A 205 2.62 -24.67 14.74
C ASN A 205 1.35 -23.96 14.27
N LEU A 206 1.18 -23.77 12.96
CA LEU A 206 -0.05 -23.28 12.39
C LEU A 206 -1.11 -24.38 12.52
N LYS A 207 -2.18 -24.10 13.26
CA LYS A 207 -3.34 -25.00 13.41
C LYS A 207 -3.93 -25.31 12.03
N ALA A 208 -4.58 -26.45 11.86
CA ALA A 208 -5.33 -26.73 10.63
C ALA A 208 -6.35 -25.58 10.39
N GLY A 209 -6.15 -24.78 9.34
CA GLY A 209 -6.93 -23.56 9.06
C GLY A 209 -6.16 -22.24 9.23
N ASP A 210 -4.96 -22.26 9.80
CA ASP A 210 -4.11 -21.07 9.89
C ASP A 210 -3.64 -20.63 8.50
N LYS A 211 -3.94 -19.37 8.21
CA LYS A 211 -4.04 -18.86 6.85
C LYS A 211 -2.65 -18.68 6.26
N ARG A 212 -2.41 -19.26 5.07
CA ARG A 212 -1.31 -18.86 4.14
C ARG A 212 -1.47 -17.42 3.62
N SER A 213 -2.21 -16.58 4.33
CA SER A 213 -2.60 -15.24 3.93
C SER A 213 -2.91 -14.38 5.15
N PHE A 214 -2.48 -13.13 5.12
CA PHE A 214 -2.83 -12.10 6.10
C PHE A 214 -3.24 -10.84 5.35
N GLU A 215 -3.83 -9.88 6.04
CA GLU A 215 -4.31 -8.64 5.43
C GLU A 215 -3.95 -7.40 6.23
N TYR A 216 -3.75 -6.31 5.51
CA TYR A 216 -3.73 -4.95 6.04
C TYR A 216 -4.97 -4.19 5.55
N LYS A 217 -5.53 -3.36 6.42
CA LYS A 217 -6.52 -2.35 6.03
C LYS A 217 -5.79 -1.07 5.71
N LEU A 218 -5.77 -0.69 4.44
CA LEU A 218 -5.06 0.51 3.98
C LEU A 218 -6.01 1.70 3.99
N SER A 219 -6.05 2.41 5.10
CA SER A 219 -6.83 3.63 5.31
C SER A 219 -6.22 4.83 4.56
N SER A 220 -6.99 5.90 4.43
CA SER A 220 -6.52 7.16 3.83
C SER A 220 -5.33 7.72 4.61
N GLY A 221 -4.23 7.98 3.92
CA GLY A 221 -2.99 8.51 4.48
C GLY A 221 -2.03 7.45 5.02
N SER A 222 -2.35 6.15 4.90
CA SER A 222 -1.47 5.07 5.35
C SER A 222 -0.32 4.81 4.37
N LEU A 223 0.85 4.51 4.93
CA LEU A 223 2.05 4.09 4.20
C LEU A 223 2.38 2.64 4.55
N LEU A 224 2.46 1.78 3.54
CA LEU A 224 2.93 0.41 3.66
C LEU A 224 4.20 0.23 2.82
N VAL A 225 5.27 -0.31 3.40
CA VAL A 225 6.51 -0.63 2.71
C VAL A 225 6.70 -2.14 2.68
N MET A 226 6.98 -2.69 1.50
CA MET A 226 7.39 -4.07 1.29
C MET A 226 8.89 -4.10 1.02
N ALA A 227 9.64 -4.86 1.81
CA ALA A 227 11.10 -4.96 1.71
C ALA A 227 11.58 -6.40 1.93
N GLY A 228 12.89 -6.61 1.80
CA GLY A 228 13.52 -7.93 1.92
C GLY A 228 12.94 -8.92 0.91
N ALA A 229 12.80 -10.19 1.32
CA ALA A 229 12.32 -11.25 0.44
C ALA A 229 10.78 -11.29 0.25
N THR A 230 10.08 -10.18 0.50
CA THR A 230 8.61 -10.12 0.39
C THR A 230 8.13 -10.51 -1.00
N GLN A 231 8.65 -9.89 -2.06
CA GLN A 231 8.21 -10.16 -3.43
C GLN A 231 8.60 -11.57 -3.92
N LYS A 232 9.67 -12.13 -3.34
CA LYS A 232 10.16 -13.49 -3.65
C LYS A 232 9.20 -14.58 -3.16
N PHE A 233 8.64 -14.42 -1.97
CA PHE A 233 7.86 -15.48 -1.30
C PHE A 233 6.37 -15.20 -1.15
N TRP A 234 5.94 -13.95 -1.33
CA TRP A 234 4.56 -13.54 -1.11
C TRP A 234 3.98 -12.85 -2.34
N LYS A 235 2.72 -13.18 -2.63
CA LYS A 235 1.87 -12.41 -3.55
C LYS A 235 0.97 -11.49 -2.75
N HIS A 236 0.51 -10.42 -3.36
CA HIS A 236 -0.42 -9.47 -2.75
C HIS A 236 -1.54 -9.08 -3.73
N SER A 237 -2.66 -8.59 -3.18
CA SER A 237 -3.85 -8.24 -3.97
C SER A 237 -4.71 -7.17 -3.31
N ILE A 238 -5.49 -6.47 -4.14
CA ILE A 238 -6.59 -5.60 -3.73
C ILE A 238 -7.89 -6.26 -4.26
N PRO A 239 -8.68 -6.97 -3.45
CA PRO A 239 -9.89 -7.64 -3.91
C PRO A 239 -11.02 -6.63 -4.19
N LYS A 240 -12.01 -7.04 -4.98
CA LYS A 240 -13.28 -6.30 -5.11
C LYS A 240 -13.97 -6.19 -3.74
N GLN A 241 -14.58 -5.03 -3.45
CA GLN A 241 -15.26 -4.77 -2.17
C GLN A 241 -16.49 -3.90 -2.41
N ARG A 242 -17.69 -4.46 -2.20
CA ARG A 242 -18.95 -3.74 -2.45
C ARG A 242 -19.07 -2.50 -1.55
N GLY A 243 -19.68 -1.43 -2.09
CA GLY A 243 -19.99 -0.21 -1.32
C GLY A 243 -18.81 0.72 -1.04
N VAL A 244 -17.64 0.47 -1.65
CA VAL A 244 -16.45 1.31 -1.46
C VAL A 244 -16.35 2.36 -2.57
N THR A 245 -15.97 3.58 -2.19
CA THR A 245 -15.75 4.72 -3.09
C THR A 245 -14.30 4.76 -3.61
N GLY A 246 -13.91 5.88 -4.25
CA GLY A 246 -12.61 6.01 -4.90
C GLY A 246 -11.40 5.97 -3.96
N ARG A 247 -10.33 5.31 -4.41
CA ARG A 247 -9.02 5.22 -3.74
C ARG A 247 -7.90 5.42 -4.74
N ILE A 248 -6.94 6.28 -4.40
CA ILE A 248 -5.66 6.37 -5.10
C ILE A 248 -4.57 5.64 -4.29
N ASN A 249 -3.69 4.96 -5.01
CA ASN A 249 -2.51 4.32 -4.48
C ASN A 249 -1.29 4.75 -5.28
N LEU A 250 -0.25 5.22 -4.60
CA LEU A 250 1.03 5.57 -5.19
C LEU A 250 2.06 4.51 -4.77
N THR A 251 2.49 3.67 -5.73
CA THR A 251 3.51 2.65 -5.47
C THR A 251 4.86 3.12 -6.00
N PHE A 252 5.71 3.59 -5.10
CA PHE A 252 7.06 4.08 -5.37
C PHE A 252 8.06 2.92 -5.42
N ARG A 253 8.96 2.97 -6.40
CA ARG A 253 9.98 1.96 -6.67
C ARG A 253 11.29 2.60 -7.11
N LEU A 254 12.37 1.83 -6.99
CA LEU A 254 13.67 2.13 -7.57
C LEU A 254 13.89 1.20 -8.77
N ILE A 255 13.85 1.76 -9.97
CA ILE A 255 14.14 1.06 -11.22
C ILE A 255 15.65 1.08 -11.45
N ASN A 256 16.24 -0.10 -11.53
CA ASN A 256 17.64 -0.34 -11.92
C ASN A 256 17.73 -0.57 -13.43
N LYS A 257 18.91 -0.31 -14.00
CA LYS A 257 19.22 -0.56 -15.42
C LYS A 257 19.97 -1.87 -15.60
#